data_AF-A0A7Y5WG54-F1
#
_entry.id   AF-A0A7Y5WG54-F1
#
_cell.length_a   1.000
_cell.length_b   1.000
_cell.length_c   1.000
_cell.angle_alpha   90.00
_cell.angle_beta   90.00
_cell.angle_gamma   90.00
#
_symmetry.space_group_name_H-M   'P 1'
#
loop_
_entity.id
_entity.type
_entity.pdbx_description
1 polymer ?
#
loop_
_entity_poly.entity_id
_entity_poly.type
_entity_poly.pdbx_seq_one_letter_code
_entity_poly.pdbx_strand_id
1 'polypeptide(L)'
;AQGEAQLPELARLFVEDPHACLFGTLSLWQGLDVPGDTCQLVIVDRIPFPRPDDPLMSARQRAADQSGGNGFMQVAATHAALLLAQGTGRLIRTRTDRGVVAILDPRLVTARYGGFLRASLPPMWSTTDRDVVLKALKRLAA
;
A
#
# COMPACT_ATOMS: atom_id res chain seq x y z
N ALA A 1 21.68 -7.18 19.40
CA ALA A 1 21.46 -5.88 20.05
C ALA A 1 20.30 -5.21 19.34
N GLN A 2 19.20 -5.00 20.06
CA GLN A 2 17.96 -4.42 19.53
C GLN A 2 18.15 -2.90 19.46
N GLY A 3 18.45 -2.41 18.26
CA GLY A 3 18.49 -0.98 17.95
C GLY A 3 17.43 -0.71 16.91
N GLU A 4 16.29 -0.16 17.33
CA GLU A 4 15.36 0.49 16.40
C GLU A 4 16.12 1.68 15.80
N ALA A 5 16.75 1.47 14.65
CA ALA A 5 17.24 2.57 13.85
C ALA A 5 16.05 3.51 13.61
N GLN A 6 16.24 4.80 13.89
CA GLN A 6 15.21 5.79 13.60
C GLN A 6 14.84 5.70 12.11
N LEU A 7 13.58 5.98 11.76
CA LEU A 7 13.06 5.87 10.39
C LEU A 7 14.01 6.40 9.29
N PRO A 8 14.71 7.54 9.48
CA PRO A 8 15.66 8.05 8.49
C PRO A 8 16.87 7.14 8.25
N GLU A 9 17.35 6.44 9.27
CA GLU A 9 18.49 5.52 9.14
C GLU A 9 18.08 4.22 8.45
N LEU A 10 16.88 3.70 8.74
CA LEU A 10 16.31 2.58 7.98
C LEU A 10 16.10 2.95 6.51
N ALA A 11 15.67 4.18 6.24
CA ALA A 11 15.56 4.70 4.88
C ALA A 11 16.91 4.72 4.17
N ARG A 12 17.94 5.26 4.84
CA ARG A 12 19.30 5.34 4.31
C ARG A 12 19.85 3.96 3.96
N LEU A 13 19.76 3.00 4.90
CA LEU A 13 20.21 1.63 4.68
C LEU A 13 19.46 0.95 3.53
N PHE A 14 18.15 1.22 3.38
CA PHE A 14 17.36 0.70 2.27
C PHE A 14 17.76 1.32 0.91
N VAL A 15 18.12 2.62 0.87
CA VAL A 15 18.64 3.27 -0.34
C VAL A 15 20.01 2.72 -0.74
N GLU A 16 20.87 2.45 0.23
CA GLU A 16 22.26 2.05 0.01
C GLU A 16 22.43 0.61 -0.47
N ASP A 17 21.50 -0.29 -0.12
CA ASP A 17 21.54 -1.68 -0.53
C ASP A 17 20.33 -2.02 -1.43
N PRO A 18 20.52 -2.24 -2.74
CA PRO A 18 19.42 -2.60 -3.66
C PRO A 18 18.79 -3.96 -3.36
N HIS A 19 19.42 -4.79 -2.51
CA HIS A 19 18.89 -6.07 -2.05
C HIS A 19 18.21 -5.99 -0.68
N ALA A 20 18.22 -4.82 -0.02
CA ALA A 20 17.56 -4.65 1.26
C ALA A 20 16.04 -4.76 1.12
N CYS A 21 15.41 -5.23 2.20
CA CYS A 21 13.96 -5.25 2.33
C CYS A 21 13.58 -4.47 3.59
N LEU A 22 12.72 -3.46 3.43
CA LEU A 22 12.18 -2.72 4.55
C LEU A 22 10.84 -3.31 4.99
N PHE A 23 10.76 -3.74 6.25
CA PHE A 23 9.55 -4.31 6.84
C PHE A 23 9.04 -3.42 7.96
N GLY A 24 7.72 -3.21 8.00
CA GLY A 24 7.06 -2.56 9.12
C GLY A 24 5.60 -2.27 8.86
N THR A 25 4.99 -1.60 9.83
CA THR A 25 3.56 -1.31 9.86
C THR A 25 3.24 -0.04 9.08
N LEU A 26 1.97 0.39 9.10
CA LEU A 26 1.51 1.61 8.45
C LEU A 26 2.30 2.87 8.83
N SER A 27 2.98 2.89 9.98
CA SER A 27 3.85 4.02 10.35
C SER A 27 5.03 4.19 9.39
N LEU A 28 5.53 3.12 8.78
CA LEU A 28 6.54 3.22 7.73
C LEU A 28 5.98 3.92 6.50
N TRP A 29 4.67 3.89 6.26
CA TRP A 29 4.02 4.44 5.07
C TRP A 29 3.88 5.97 5.13
N GLN A 30 4.23 6.59 6.26
CA GLN A 30 4.30 8.02 6.44
C GLN A 30 5.76 8.46 6.61
N GLY A 31 6.26 9.33 5.72
CA GLY A 31 7.58 9.97 5.90
C GLY A 31 8.82 9.26 5.34
N LEU A 32 8.67 8.13 4.64
CA LEU A 32 9.78 7.48 3.94
C LEU A 32 9.75 7.84 2.45
N ASP A 33 10.75 8.61 2.02
CA ASP A 33 10.99 9.02 0.63
C ASP A 33 12.35 8.44 0.18
N VAL A 34 12.33 7.43 -0.70
CA VAL A 34 13.52 6.65 -1.13
C VAL A 34 13.83 6.92 -2.61
N PRO A 35 14.41 8.07 -3.00
CA PRO A 35 14.52 8.44 -4.41
C PRO A 35 15.30 7.38 -5.24
N GLY A 36 14.88 7.19 -6.50
CA GLY A 36 15.59 6.33 -7.48
C GLY A 36 14.99 4.94 -7.69
N ASP A 37 15.75 4.08 -8.38
CA ASP A 37 15.35 2.72 -8.79
C ASP A 37 15.21 1.72 -7.63
N THR A 38 15.41 2.17 -6.38
CA THR A 38 15.56 1.33 -5.19
C THR A 38 14.27 0.59 -4.83
N CYS A 39 13.10 1.16 -5.08
CA CYS A 39 11.83 0.52 -4.71
C CYS A 39 11.15 -0.10 -5.93
N GLN A 40 11.45 -1.37 -6.21
CA GLN A 40 10.86 -2.12 -7.33
C GLN A 40 9.65 -2.98 -6.94
N LEU A 41 9.47 -3.27 -5.65
CA LEU A 41 8.39 -4.11 -5.15
C LEU A 41 7.82 -3.54 -3.85
N VAL A 42 6.52 -3.25 -3.86
CA VAL A 42 5.75 -2.94 -2.66
C VAL A 42 4.80 -4.11 -2.37
N ILE A 43 4.89 -4.68 -1.18
CA ILE A 43 4.00 -5.75 -0.72
C ILE A 43 3.05 -5.19 0.33
N VAL A 44 1.76 -5.42 0.12
CA VAL A 44 0.71 -5.14 1.10
C VAL A 44 0.06 -6.47 1.45
N ASP A 45 0.29 -6.95 2.66
CA ASP A 45 -0.22 -8.25 3.11
C ASP A 45 -1.75 -8.24 3.27
N ARG A 46 -2.31 -7.11 3.72
CA ARG A 46 -3.74 -6.92 3.97
C ARG A 46 -4.21 -5.52 3.66
N ILE A 47 -5.47 -5.39 3.24
CA ILE A 47 -6.11 -4.08 3.04
C ILE A 47 -6.15 -3.33 4.40
N PRO A 48 -5.62 -2.09 4.47
CA PRO A 48 -5.45 -1.35 5.72
C PRO A 48 -6.75 -0.67 6.15
N PHE A 49 -7.76 -1.48 6.47
CA PHE A 49 -8.98 -0.96 7.09
C PHE A 49 -8.70 -0.41 8.50
N PRO A 50 -9.45 0.62 8.92
CA PRO A 50 -9.39 1.06 10.30
C PRO A 50 -9.76 -0.08 11.24
N ARG A 51 -9.20 -0.04 12.46
CA ARG A 51 -9.52 -1.06 13.45
C ARG A 51 -11.02 -0.99 13.82
N PRO A 52 -11.70 -2.13 13.99
CA PRO A 52 -13.12 -2.14 14.36
C PRO A 52 -13.43 -1.47 15.71
N ASP A 53 -12.45 -1.44 16.62
CA ASP A 53 -12.55 -0.85 17.94
C ASP A 53 -12.17 0.64 18.00
N ASP A 54 -11.90 1.28 16.86
CA ASP A 54 -11.67 2.72 16.80
C ASP A 54 -13.00 3.48 17.00
N PRO A 55 -13.17 4.20 18.13
CA PRO A 55 -14.43 4.85 18.47
C PRO A 55 -14.75 6.02 17.52
N LEU A 56 -13.72 6.73 17.02
CA LEU A 56 -13.90 7.86 16.12
C LEU A 56 -14.34 7.37 14.74
N MET A 57 -13.73 6.31 14.22
CA MET A 57 -14.13 5.72 12.94
C MET A 57 -15.56 5.17 13.02
N SER A 58 -15.88 4.47 14.11
CA SER A 58 -17.24 3.96 14.36
C SER A 58 -18.28 5.08 14.46
N ALA A 59 -17.95 6.19 15.11
CA ALA A 59 -18.84 7.36 15.17
C ALA A 59 -19.07 7.99 13.79
N ARG A 60 -18.01 8.14 12.99
CA ARG A 60 -18.10 8.68 11.62
C ARG A 60 -18.93 7.78 10.70
N GLN A 61 -18.77 6.47 10.80
CA GLN A 61 -19.57 5.51 10.03
C GLN A 61 -21.06 5.64 10.36
N ARG A 62 -21.40 5.65 11.65
CA ARG A 62 -22.80 5.84 12.10
C ARG A 62 -23.39 7.15 11.63
N ALA A 63 -22.64 8.25 11.66
CA ALA A 63 -23.11 9.54 11.17
C ALA A 63 -23.38 9.53 9.65
N ALA A 64 -22.53 8.87 8.87
CA ALA A 64 -22.73 8.70 7.44
C ALA A 64 -23.95 7.82 7.12
N ASP A 65 -24.15 6.72 7.88
CA ASP A 65 -25.34 5.87 7.74
C ASP A 65 -26.63 6.62 8.10
N GLN A 66 -26.62 7.42 9.19
CA GLN A 66 -27.76 8.25 9.59
C GLN A 66 -28.11 9.33 8.56
N SER A 67 -27.14 9.74 7.75
CA SER A 67 -27.34 10.69 6.64
C SER A 67 -27.85 10.03 5.35
N GLY A 68 -28.21 8.74 5.40
CA GLY A 68 -28.69 7.96 4.25
C GLY A 68 -27.58 7.44 3.32
N GLY A 69 -26.32 7.53 3.77
CA GLY A 69 -25.15 7.07 3.03
C GLY A 69 -24.77 5.61 3.30
N ASN A 70 -23.58 5.22 2.85
CA ASN A 70 -22.94 3.97 3.22
C ASN A 70 -21.67 4.29 4.01
N GLY A 71 -21.74 4.21 5.33
CA GLY A 71 -20.67 4.58 6.25
C GLY A 71 -19.42 3.75 6.05
N PHE A 72 -19.56 2.46 5.73
CA PHE A 72 -18.41 1.62 5.36
C PHE A 72 -17.67 2.19 4.15
N MET A 73 -18.38 2.51 3.06
CA MET A 73 -17.76 3.06 1.86
C MET A 73 -17.17 4.44 2.10
N GLN A 74 -17.91 5.34 2.75
CA GLN A 74 -17.49 6.73 2.94
C GLN A 74 -16.32 6.88 3.91
N VAL A 75 -16.24 6.03 4.94
CA VAL A 75 -15.24 6.14 6.00
C VAL A 75 -14.16 5.08 5.85
N ALA A 76 -14.51 3.80 6.01
CA ALA A 76 -13.51 2.73 6.08
C ALA A 76 -12.86 2.43 4.72
N ALA A 77 -13.66 2.34 3.64
CA ALA A 77 -13.12 2.10 2.31
C ALA A 77 -12.30 3.30 1.81
N THR A 78 -12.79 4.54 1.99
CA THR A 78 -12.03 5.76 1.66
C THR A 78 -10.71 5.83 2.44
N HIS A 79 -10.72 5.51 3.73
CA HIS A 79 -9.50 5.48 4.54
C HIS A 79 -8.49 4.46 4.02
N ALA A 80 -8.94 3.23 3.75
CA ALA A 80 -8.08 2.19 3.19
C ALA A 80 -7.55 2.56 1.80
N ALA A 81 -8.38 3.16 0.94
CA ALA A 81 -8.00 3.64 -0.38
C ALA A 81 -6.90 4.70 -0.31
N LEU A 82 -7.02 5.66 0.61
CA LEU A 82 -6.01 6.69 0.84
C LEU A 82 -4.67 6.09 1.29
N LEU A 83 -4.69 5.19 2.27
CA LEU A 83 -3.47 4.53 2.74
C LEU A 83 -2.81 3.69 1.65
N LEU A 84 -3.60 2.94 0.87
CA LEU A 84 -3.10 2.18 -0.27
C LEU A 84 -2.47 3.10 -1.32
N ALA A 85 -3.11 4.22 -1.67
CA ALA A 85 -2.57 5.19 -2.61
C ALA A 85 -1.24 5.77 -2.12
N GLN A 86 -1.15 6.13 -0.83
CA GLN A 86 0.08 6.65 -0.23
C GLN A 86 1.20 5.60 -0.19
N GLY A 87 0.91 4.37 0.24
CA GLY A 87 1.90 3.31 0.32
C GLY A 87 2.42 2.89 -1.05
N THR A 88 1.54 2.82 -2.05
CA THR A 88 1.89 2.39 -3.42
C THR A 88 2.47 3.51 -4.27
N GLY A 89 2.13 4.77 -4.01
CA GLY A 89 2.69 5.94 -4.70
C GLY A 89 4.20 6.10 -4.51
N ARG A 90 4.80 5.41 -3.53
CA ARG A 90 6.26 5.36 -3.34
C ARG A 90 7.01 4.63 -4.45
N LEU A 91 6.33 3.70 -5.11
CA LEU A 91 6.86 2.89 -6.20
C LEU A 91 7.01 3.67 -7.51
N ILE A 92 6.11 4.63 -7.77
CA ILE A 92 6.08 5.39 -9.02
C ILE A 92 6.16 6.89 -8.70
N ARG A 93 7.37 7.45 -8.74
CA ARG A 93 7.67 8.87 -8.54
C ARG A 93 8.12 9.59 -9.81
N THR A 94 8.76 8.89 -10.72
CA THR A 94 9.17 9.40 -12.03
C THR A 94 8.50 8.63 -13.17
N ARG A 95 8.55 9.19 -14.39
CA ARG A 95 7.99 8.53 -15.58
C ARG A 95 8.75 7.26 -16.01
N THR A 96 9.97 7.09 -15.49
CA THR A 96 10.83 5.96 -15.82
C THR A 96 10.77 4.84 -14.79
N ASP A 97 10.17 5.09 -13.62
CA ASP A 97 10.04 4.11 -12.55
C ASP A 97 9.18 2.94 -13.00
N ARG A 98 9.64 1.73 -12.63
CA ARG A 98 8.95 0.48 -12.93
C ARG A 98 8.96 -0.38 -11.68
N GLY A 99 7.86 -1.06 -11.43
CA GLY A 99 7.77 -1.93 -10.28
C GLY A 99 6.51 -2.75 -10.24
N VAL A 100 6.37 -3.46 -9.14
CA VAL A 100 5.19 -4.28 -8.82
C VAL A 100 4.61 -3.82 -7.49
N VAL A 101 3.30 -3.65 -7.45
CA VAL A 101 2.54 -3.63 -6.21
C VAL A 101 1.85 -4.99 -6.05
N ALA A 102 2.23 -5.74 -5.02
CA ALA A 102 1.64 -7.03 -4.69
C ALA A 102 0.71 -6.86 -3.47
N ILE A 103 -0.61 -6.86 -3.71
CA ILE A 103 -1.61 -6.89 -2.64
C ILE A 103 -2.02 -8.35 -2.42
N LEU A 104 -1.65 -8.91 -1.27
CA LEU A 104 -1.85 -10.33 -0.92
C LEU A 104 -3.21 -10.60 -0.24
N ASP A 105 -4.12 -9.64 -0.35
CA ASP A 105 -5.48 -9.74 0.18
C ASP A 105 -6.48 -10.10 -0.94
N PRO A 106 -7.06 -11.31 -0.94
CA PRO A 106 -7.97 -11.73 -2.00
C PRO A 106 -9.22 -10.85 -2.09
N ARG A 107 -9.56 -10.12 -1.02
CA ARG A 107 -10.71 -9.19 -0.99
C ARG A 107 -10.58 -8.06 -2.00
N LEU A 108 -9.37 -7.70 -2.43
CA LEU A 108 -9.19 -6.72 -3.50
C LEU A 108 -9.85 -7.18 -4.81
N VAL A 109 -9.91 -8.48 -5.06
CA VAL A 109 -10.53 -9.07 -6.25
C VAL A 109 -11.96 -9.50 -5.98
N THR A 110 -12.22 -10.12 -4.82
CA THR A 110 -13.50 -10.79 -4.54
C THR A 110 -14.56 -9.89 -3.90
N ALA A 111 -14.17 -8.83 -3.18
CA ALA A 111 -15.13 -7.98 -2.49
C ALA A 111 -15.75 -6.94 -3.45
N ARG A 112 -17.02 -6.59 -3.20
CA ARG A 112 -17.75 -5.58 -3.99
C ARG A 112 -17.05 -4.21 -4.03
N TYR A 113 -16.37 -3.84 -2.96
CA TYR A 113 -15.59 -2.59 -2.88
C TYR A 113 -14.22 -2.68 -3.56
N GLY A 114 -13.78 -3.86 -4.02
CA GLY A 114 -12.45 -4.07 -4.57
C GLY A 114 -12.15 -3.15 -5.77
N GLY A 115 -13.15 -2.92 -6.63
CA GLY A 115 -13.04 -1.96 -7.74
C GLY A 115 -12.75 -0.53 -7.28
N PHE A 116 -13.37 -0.09 -6.19
CA PHE A 116 -13.14 1.24 -5.60
C PHE A 116 -11.70 1.37 -5.07
N LEU A 117 -11.19 0.35 -4.38
CA LEU A 117 -9.81 0.36 -3.90
C LEU A 117 -8.79 0.29 -5.04
N ARG A 118 -9.04 -0.51 -6.08
CA ARG A 118 -8.15 -0.56 -7.25
C ARG A 118 -8.07 0.78 -7.98
N ALA A 119 -9.17 1.53 -8.01
CA ALA A 119 -9.20 2.85 -8.63
C ALA A 119 -8.38 3.91 -7.88
N SER A 120 -8.02 3.68 -6.60
CA SER A 120 -7.13 4.58 -5.86
C SER A 120 -5.65 4.27 -6.05
N LEU A 121 -5.32 3.14 -6.68
CA LEU A 121 -3.94 2.76 -6.98
C LEU A 121 -3.44 3.51 -8.23
N PRO A 122 -2.11 3.70 -8.38
CA PRO A 122 -1.53 4.19 -9.62
C PRO A 122 -1.98 3.34 -10.83
N PRO A 123 -2.09 3.94 -12.03
CA PRO A 123 -2.48 3.21 -13.23
C PRO A 123 -1.41 2.15 -13.56
N MET A 124 -1.76 0.89 -13.31
CA MET A 124 -0.87 -0.26 -13.51
C MET A 124 -1.63 -1.38 -14.22
N TRP A 125 -0.92 -2.17 -15.02
CA TRP A 125 -1.44 -3.43 -15.52
C TRP A 125 -1.61 -4.41 -14.35
N SER A 126 -2.75 -5.10 -14.29
CA SER A 126 -3.09 -6.00 -13.17
C SER A 126 -3.10 -7.46 -13.60
N THR A 127 -2.67 -8.34 -12.69
CA THR A 127 -2.69 -9.80 -12.86
C THR A 127 -2.85 -10.50 -11.52
N THR A 128 -3.42 -11.70 -11.54
CA THR A 128 -3.47 -12.63 -10.41
C THR A 128 -2.50 -13.81 -10.59
N ASP A 129 -1.80 -13.87 -11.72
CA ASP A 129 -0.84 -14.93 -12.05
C ASP A 129 0.53 -14.64 -11.43
N ARG A 130 0.94 -15.48 -10.48
CA ARG A 130 2.23 -15.42 -9.79
C ARG A 130 3.41 -15.52 -10.74
N ASP A 131 3.34 -16.38 -11.76
CA ASP A 131 4.46 -16.61 -12.67
C ASP A 131 4.73 -15.37 -13.52
N VAL A 132 3.68 -14.65 -13.90
CA VAL A 132 3.84 -13.39 -14.63
C VAL A 132 4.52 -12.34 -13.74
N VAL A 133 4.12 -12.24 -12.46
CA VAL A 133 4.76 -11.32 -11.50
C VAL A 133 6.23 -11.66 -11.30
N LEU A 134 6.57 -12.93 -11.08
CA LEU A 134 7.97 -13.36 -10.92
C LEU A 134 8.82 -13.10 -12.17
N LYS A 135 8.24 -13.29 -13.37
CA LYS A 135 8.92 -12.93 -14.63
C LYS A 135 9.12 -11.43 -14.77
N ALA A 136 8.16 -10.60 -14.34
CA ALA A 136 8.30 -9.15 -14.36
C ALA A 136 9.42 -8.69 -13.42
N LEU A 137 9.44 -9.16 -12.17
CA LEU A 137 10.48 -8.83 -11.20
C LEU A 137 11.88 -9.25 -11.69
N LYS A 138 12.02 -10.43 -12.30
CA LYS A 138 13.29 -10.87 -12.90
C LYS A 138 13.80 -9.94 -14.00
N ARG A 139 12.92 -9.30 -14.76
CA ARG A 139 13.31 -8.32 -15.80
C ARG A 139 13.66 -6.95 -15.22
N LEU A 140 13.14 -6.61 -14.03
CA LEU A 140 13.45 -5.36 -13.33
C LEU A 140 14.80 -5.43 -12.60
N ALA A 141 15.19 -6.63 -12.18
CA ALA A 141 16.47 -6.89 -11.53
C ALA A 141 17.64 -7.13 -12.50
N ALA A 142 17.38 -7.13 -13.82
CA ALA A 142 18.36 -7.36 -14.88
C ALA A 142 18.79 -6.04 -15.52
#